data_AF-A0A5C4Y6F6-F1
#
_entry.id   AF-A0A5C4Y6F6-F1
#
_cell.length_a   1.000
_cell.length_b   1.000
_cell.length_c   1.000
_cell.angle_alpha   90.00
_cell.angle_beta   90.00
_cell.angle_gamma   90.00
#
_symmetry.space_group_name_H-M   'P 1'
#
loop_
_entity.id
_entity.type
_entity.pdbx_description
1 polymer ?
#
loop_
_entity_poly.entity_id
_entity_poly.type
_entity_poly.pdbx_seq_one_letter_code
_entity_poly.pdbx_strand_id
1 'polypeptide(L)'
;MLRASFWLTALLFIPLGLLLYFLPPTLAATLGVSPLWLPRVAGGLMLAWGAFQVAAAFAPDGAKVGGLAGGNLLTVAALLPAALRGDALPPAVRTLMLALSGALLLLAVVALLAAPSRRRASARVEP
;
A
#
# COMPACT_ATOMS: atom_id res chain seq x y z
N MET A 1 16.78 5.58 -0.48
CA MET A 1 15.41 5.81 -0.99
C MET A 1 14.57 4.52 -0.97
N LEU A 2 15.00 3.45 -1.63
CA LEU A 2 14.21 2.21 -1.72
C LEU A 2 13.79 1.62 -0.37
N ARG A 3 14.72 1.49 0.59
CA ARG A 3 14.39 1.01 1.96
C ARG A 3 13.34 1.89 2.66
N ALA A 4 13.39 3.20 2.45
CA ALA A 4 12.40 4.12 3.02
C ALA A 4 11.01 3.87 2.45
N SER A 5 10.89 3.56 1.15
CA SER A 5 9.59 3.22 0.55
C SER A 5 8.97 1.97 1.16
N PHE A 6 9.78 0.95 1.48
CA PHE A 6 9.30 -0.23 2.22
C PHE A 6 8.84 0.12 3.64
N TRP A 7 9.68 0.83 4.41
CA TRP A 7 9.34 1.22 5.77
C TRP A 7 8.10 2.12 5.86
N LEU A 8 7.98 3.12 4.97
CA LEU A 8 6.83 4.02 4.94
C LEU A 8 5.55 3.29 4.53
N THR A 9 5.64 2.36 3.58
CA THR A 9 4.48 1.52 3.21
C THR A 9 4.07 0.63 4.38
N ALA A 10 5.02 0.01 5.08
CA ALA A 10 4.75 -0.78 6.28
C ALA A 10 4.09 0.05 7.38
N LEU A 11 4.61 1.26 7.63
CA LEU A 11 4.09 2.20 8.62
C LEU A 11 2.65 2.63 8.33
N LEU A 12 2.26 2.67 7.05
CA LEU A 12 0.86 2.93 6.67
C LEU A 12 -0.01 1.68 6.80
N PHE A 13 0.46 0.54 6.30
CA PHE A 13 -0.35 -0.66 6.14
C PHE A 13 -0.55 -1.42 7.46
N ILE A 14 0.41 -1.41 8.37
CA ILE A 14 0.29 -2.13 9.65
C ILE A 14 -0.80 -1.49 10.53
N PRO A 15 -0.79 -0.17 10.83
CA PRO A 15 -1.84 0.44 11.64
C PRO A 15 -3.20 0.38 10.97
N LEU A 16 -3.26 0.59 9.66
CA LEU A 16 -4.51 0.51 8.91
C LEU A 16 -5.06 -0.92 8.88
N GLY A 17 -4.19 -1.91 8.69
CA GLY A 17 -4.54 -3.32 8.73
C GLY A 17 -5.09 -3.74 10.08
N LEU A 18 -4.44 -3.34 11.17
CA LEU A 18 -4.92 -3.56 12.53
C LEU A 18 -6.27 -2.88 12.79
N LEU A 19 -6.43 -1.62 12.38
CA LEU A 19 -7.68 -0.87 12.52
C LEU A 19 -8.83 -1.57 11.79
N LEU A 20 -8.61 -2.04 10.55
CA LEU A 20 -9.62 -2.71 9.75
C LEU A 20 -9.93 -4.13 10.28
N TYR A 21 -8.91 -4.84 10.77
CA TYR A 21 -9.07 -6.17 11.36
C TYR A 21 -9.86 -6.13 12.68
N PHE A 22 -9.59 -5.13 13.52
CA PHE A 22 -10.29 -4.92 14.78
C PHE A 22 -11.37 -3.84 14.69
N LEU A 23 -11.92 -3.60 13.49
CA LEU A 23 -12.87 -2.50 13.24
C LEU A 23 -14.06 -2.60 14.22
N PRO A 24 -14.25 -1.59 15.09
CA PRO A 24 -15.36 -1.61 16.03
C PRO A 24 -16.71 -1.61 15.29
N PRO A 25 -17.71 -2.38 15.74
CA PRO A 25 -19.02 -2.42 15.09
C PRO A 25 -19.69 -1.04 15.00
N THR A 26 -19.47 -0.18 15.98
CA THR A 26 -19.97 1.20 16.00
C THR A 26 -19.37 2.04 14.86
N LEU A 27 -18.06 1.95 14.64
CA LEU A 27 -17.37 2.64 13.54
C LEU A 27 -17.73 2.04 12.17
N ALA A 28 -17.94 0.73 12.09
CA ALA A 28 -18.41 0.10 10.86
C ALA A 28 -19.83 0.57 10.49
N ALA A 29 -20.72 0.70 11.47
CA ALA A 29 -22.09 1.19 11.27
C ALA A 29 -22.10 2.65 10.80
N THR A 30 -21.26 3.53 11.37
CA THR A 30 -21.17 4.93 10.93
C THR A 30 -20.60 5.07 9.52
N LEU A 31 -19.73 4.16 9.10
CA LEU A 31 -19.16 4.12 7.75
C LEU A 31 -20.03 3.34 6.75
N GLY A 32 -21.17 2.78 7.17
CA GLY A 32 -22.03 1.96 6.32
C GLY A 32 -21.37 0.67 5.83
N VAL A 33 -20.34 0.18 6.52
CA VAL A 33 -19.56 -0.99 6.10
C VAL A 33 -20.25 -2.26 6.58
N SER A 34 -20.82 -3.01 5.64
CA SER A 34 -21.34 -4.35 5.91
C SER A 34 -21.13 -5.26 4.70
N PRO A 35 -20.89 -6.57 4.91
CA PRO A 35 -20.73 -7.27 6.20
C PRO A 35 -19.35 -7.08 6.85
N LEU A 36 -19.26 -7.21 8.17
CA LEU A 36 -18.03 -6.97 8.96
C LEU A 36 -16.84 -7.89 8.65
N TRP A 37 -17.06 -9.06 8.06
CA TRP A 37 -15.96 -9.96 7.73
C TRP A 37 -15.08 -9.39 6.61
N LEU A 38 -15.66 -8.60 5.69
CA LEU A 38 -14.95 -8.04 4.54
C LEU A 38 -13.84 -7.06 4.96
N PRO A 39 -14.10 -6.01 5.79
CA PRO A 39 -13.04 -5.14 6.28
C PRO A 39 -12.02 -5.91 7.13
N ARG A 40 -12.43 -6.98 7.83
CA ARG A 40 -11.47 -7.79 8.60
C ARG A 40 -10.49 -8.54 7.72
N VAL A 41 -10.99 -9.19 6.66
CA VAL A 41 -10.12 -9.87 5.68
C VAL A 41 -9.20 -8.88 4.99
N ALA A 42 -9.73 -7.72 4.57
CA ALA A 42 -8.91 -6.65 4.00
C ALA A 42 -7.84 -6.16 4.99
N GLY A 43 -8.21 -5.97 6.25
CA GLY A 43 -7.30 -5.58 7.32
C GLY A 43 -6.19 -6.60 7.58
N GLY A 44 -6.54 -7.89 7.64
CA GLY A 44 -5.58 -8.98 7.76
C GLY A 44 -4.62 -9.04 6.57
N LEU A 45 -5.12 -8.85 5.35
CA LEU A 45 -4.29 -8.81 4.14
C LEU A 45 -3.34 -7.60 4.16
N MET A 46 -3.82 -6.41 4.51
CA MET A 46 -2.99 -5.21 4.62
C MET A 46 -1.94 -5.35 5.72
N LEU A 47 -2.30 -5.93 6.86
CA LEU A 47 -1.37 -6.20 7.95
C LEU A 47 -0.27 -7.17 7.52
N ALA A 48 -0.64 -8.30 6.90
CA ALA A 48 0.30 -9.28 6.39
C ALA A 48 1.22 -8.67 5.33
N TRP A 49 0.66 -7.85 4.43
CA TRP A 49 1.44 -7.13 3.42
C TRP A 49 2.42 -6.13 4.06
N GLY A 50 1.95 -5.33 5.02
CA GLY A 50 2.80 -4.39 5.76
C GLY A 50 3.95 -5.08 6.51
N ALA A 51 3.68 -6.23 7.15
CA ALA A 51 4.71 -7.04 7.80
C ALA A 51 5.72 -7.59 6.79
N PHE A 52 5.26 -8.05 5.61
CA PHE A 52 6.15 -8.44 4.52
C PHE A 52 7.04 -7.27 4.07
N GLN A 53 6.52 -6.04 4.00
CA GLN A 53 7.33 -4.87 3.64
C GLN A 53 8.44 -4.59 4.66
N VAL A 54 8.19 -4.78 5.96
CA VAL A 54 9.24 -4.68 7.01
C VAL A 54 10.36 -5.66 6.73
N ALA A 55 10.03 -6.94 6.48
CA ALA A 55 11.02 -7.96 6.16
C ALA A 55 11.77 -7.65 4.85
N ALA A 56 11.05 -7.21 3.82
CA ALA A 56 11.62 -6.85 2.52
C ALA A 56 12.57 -5.64 2.58
N ALA A 57 12.42 -4.75 3.56
CA ALA A 57 13.29 -3.58 3.74
C ALA A 57 14.74 -3.94 4.11
N PHE A 58 14.99 -5.14 4.65
CA PHE A 58 16.33 -5.59 5.02
C PHE A 58 17.15 -6.09 3.82
N ALA A 59 16.49 -6.73 2.86
CA ALA A 59 17.13 -7.26 1.66
C ALA A 59 16.23 -7.05 0.43
N PRO A 60 16.13 -5.82 -0.09
CA PRO A 60 15.28 -5.52 -1.24
C PRO A 60 15.86 -6.14 -2.52
N ASP A 61 15.01 -6.81 -3.29
CA ASP A 61 15.32 -7.39 -4.60
C ASP A 61 14.23 -7.01 -5.62
N GLY A 62 14.45 -7.31 -6.90
CA GLY A 62 13.53 -6.92 -7.97
C GLY A 62 12.10 -7.44 -7.80
N ALA A 63 11.91 -8.64 -7.23
CA ALA A 63 10.59 -9.20 -6.99
C ALA A 63 9.87 -8.45 -5.86
N LYS A 64 10.58 -8.15 -4.76
CA LYS A 64 10.06 -7.36 -3.64
C LYS A 64 9.72 -5.92 -4.05
N VAL A 65 10.53 -5.31 -4.91
CA VAL A 65 10.24 -3.98 -5.47
C VAL A 65 9.00 -4.03 -6.36
N GLY A 66 8.87 -5.05 -7.21
CA GLY A 66 7.67 -5.30 -7.99
C GLY A 66 6.44 -5.48 -7.11
N GLY A 67 6.56 -6.24 -6.01
CA GLY A 67 5.52 -6.39 -4.99
C GLY A 67 5.14 -5.06 -4.35
N LEU A 68 6.11 -4.29 -3.84
CA LEU A 68 5.89 -2.97 -3.25
C LEU A 68 5.11 -2.05 -4.21
N ALA A 69 5.61 -1.88 -5.44
CA ALA A 69 5.00 -0.99 -6.41
C ALA A 69 3.61 -1.50 -6.84
N GLY A 70 3.49 -2.79 -7.16
CA GLY A 70 2.24 -3.41 -7.57
C GLY A 70 1.18 -3.34 -6.47
N GLY A 71 1.51 -3.69 -5.23
CA GLY A 71 0.60 -3.61 -4.09
C GLY A 71 0.12 -2.19 -3.82
N ASN A 72 1.02 -1.21 -3.86
CA ASN A 72 0.66 0.20 -3.70
C ASN A 72 -0.26 0.68 -4.82
N LEU A 73 0.05 0.36 -6.09
CA LEU A 73 -0.78 0.74 -7.23
C LEU A 73 -2.16 0.06 -7.24
N LEU A 74 -2.25 -1.21 -6.85
CA LEU A 74 -3.53 -1.91 -6.68
C LEU A 74 -4.38 -1.27 -5.57
N THR A 75 -3.74 -0.86 -4.47
CA THR A 75 -4.42 -0.14 -3.38
C THR A 75 -4.93 1.22 -3.87
N VAL A 76 -4.12 1.97 -4.62
CA VAL A 76 -4.54 3.24 -5.25
C VAL A 76 -5.73 3.01 -6.19
N ALA A 77 -5.67 1.98 -7.03
CA ALA A 77 -6.75 1.65 -7.96
C ALA A 77 -8.07 1.31 -7.25
N ALA A 78 -8.00 0.73 -6.04
CA ALA A 78 -9.18 0.46 -5.22
C ALA A 78 -9.74 1.72 -4.54
N LEU A 79 -8.87 2.61 -4.04
CA LEU A 79 -9.28 3.78 -3.25
C LEU A 79 -9.72 4.98 -4.11
N LEU A 80 -8.97 5.27 -5.17
CA LEU A 80 -9.10 6.52 -5.93
C LEU A 80 -10.49 6.71 -6.57
N PRO A 81 -11.11 5.71 -7.23
CA PRO A 81 -12.43 5.89 -7.83
C PRO A 81 -13.51 6.27 -6.82
N ALA A 82 -13.47 5.68 -5.63
CA ALA A 82 -14.41 5.98 -4.56
C ALA A 82 -14.21 7.41 -4.02
N ALA A 83 -12.96 7.83 -3.84
CA ALA A 83 -12.64 9.19 -3.36
C ALA A 83 -13.01 10.29 -4.37
N LEU A 84 -12.96 9.99 -5.67
CA LEU A 84 -13.31 10.93 -6.74
C LEU A 84 -14.83 11.08 -6.94
N ARG A 85 -15.64 10.09 -6.54
CA ARG A 85 -17.11 10.16 -6.63
C ARG A 85 -17.77 11.18 -5.69
N GLY A 86 -17.00 11.88 -4.86
CA GLY A 86 -17.34 13.18 -4.28
C GLY A 86 -18.45 13.19 -3.21
N ASP A 87 -19.67 12.82 -3.60
CA ASP A 87 -20.90 13.11 -2.86
C ASP A 87 -21.30 12.00 -1.86
N ALA A 88 -20.63 10.84 -1.93
CA ALA A 88 -20.97 9.67 -1.11
C ALA A 88 -20.15 9.53 0.18
N LEU A 89 -19.11 10.35 0.39
CA LEU A 89 -18.16 10.19 1.49
C LEU A 89 -18.06 11.47 2.35
N PRO A 90 -17.95 11.35 3.68
CA PRO A 90 -17.61 12.48 4.54
C PRO A 90 -16.32 13.18 4.06
N PRO A 91 -16.24 14.53 4.07
CA PRO A 91 -15.10 15.27 3.52
C PRO A 91 -13.74 14.86 4.08
N ALA A 92 -13.68 14.53 5.37
CA ALA A 92 -12.47 14.05 6.03
C ALA A 92 -12.01 12.68 5.49
N VAL A 93 -12.96 11.75 5.29
CA VAL A 93 -12.67 10.41 4.74
C VAL A 93 -12.19 10.52 3.30
N ARG A 94 -12.86 11.35 2.50
CA ARG A 94 -12.45 11.63 1.12
C ARG A 94 -11.03 12.19 1.05
N THR A 95 -10.74 13.21 1.85
CA THR A 95 -9.40 13.83 1.91
C THR A 95 -8.34 12.80 2.32
N LEU A 96 -8.63 11.96 3.31
CA LEU A 96 -7.73 10.89 3.75
C LEU A 96 -7.46 9.89 2.63
N MET A 97 -8.49 9.42 1.92
CA MET A 97 -8.33 8.48 0.81
C MET A 97 -7.51 9.06 -0.34
N LEU A 98 -7.69 10.35 -0.66
CA LEU A 98 -6.88 11.04 -1.68
C LEU A 98 -5.43 11.18 -1.22
N ALA A 99 -5.19 11.59 0.02
CA ALA A 99 -3.85 11.72 0.58
C ALA A 99 -3.11 10.38 0.60
N LEU A 100 -3.77 9.31 1.04
CA LEU A 100 -3.22 7.94 1.00
C LEU A 100 -2.93 7.49 -0.43
N SER A 101 -3.85 7.75 -1.36
CA SER A 101 -3.65 7.40 -2.77
C SER A 101 -2.43 8.12 -3.36
N GLY A 102 -2.29 9.43 -3.10
CA GLY A 102 -1.14 10.22 -3.51
C GLY A 102 0.16 9.70 -2.91
N ALA A 103 0.19 9.44 -1.61
CA ALA A 103 1.38 8.91 -0.93
C ALA A 103 1.80 7.55 -1.49
N LEU A 104 0.86 6.61 -1.65
CA LEU A 104 1.14 5.27 -2.17
C LEU A 104 1.61 5.30 -3.62
N LEU A 105 1.03 6.17 -4.46
CA LEU A 105 1.47 6.38 -5.83
C LEU A 105 2.92 6.90 -5.86
N LEU A 106 3.24 7.92 -5.05
CA LEU A 106 4.59 8.47 -4.95
C LEU A 106 5.59 7.39 -4.50
N LEU A 107 5.25 6.61 -3.47
CA LEU A 107 6.11 5.53 -2.98
C LEU A 107 6.34 4.44 -4.04
N ALA A 108 5.31 4.10 -4.83
CA ALA A 108 5.43 3.17 -5.95
C ALA A 108 6.36 3.70 -7.03
N VAL A 109 6.19 4.97 -7.45
CA VAL A 109 7.05 5.62 -8.44
C VAL A 109 8.49 5.68 -7.96
N VAL A 110 8.73 6.11 -6.72
CA VAL A 110 10.08 6.16 -6.12
C VAL A 110 10.70 4.76 -6.08
N ALA A 111 9.94 3.73 -5.73
CA ALA A 111 10.44 2.36 -5.71
C ALA A 111 10.86 1.87 -7.09
N LEU A 112 10.06 2.15 -8.13
CA LEU A 112 10.36 1.79 -9.51
C LEU A 112 11.59 2.54 -10.05
N LEU A 113 11.71 3.84 -9.75
CA LEU A 113 12.86 4.65 -10.17
C LEU A 113 14.15 4.28 -9.42
N ALA A 114 14.04 3.87 -8.16
CA ALA A 114 15.17 3.43 -7.35
C ALA A 114 15.55 1.95 -7.58
N ALA A 115 14.80 1.21 -8.41
CA ALA A 115 15.08 -0.18 -8.71
C ALA A 115 16.40 -0.31 -9.48
N PRO A 116 17.35 -1.17 -9.05
CA PRO A 116 18.58 -1.41 -9.79
C PRO A 116 18.27 -1.97 -11.17
N SER A 117 18.71 -1.27 -12.23
CA SER A 117 18.52 -1.73 -13.60
C SER A 117 19.39 -2.97 -13.85
N ARG A 118 18.76 -4.11 -14.20
CA ARG A 118 19.44 -5.37 -14.56
C ARG A 118 20.38 -5.26 -15.78
N ARG A 119 20.43 -4.10 -16.46
CA ARG A 119 21.19 -3.87 -17.71
C ARG A 119 22.72 -3.95 -17.58
N ARG A 120 23.31 -3.99 -16.38
CA ARG A 120 24.78 -4.08 -16.23
C ARG A 120 25.34 -5.50 -16.12
N ALA A 121 24.51 -6.53 -15.94
CA ALA A 121 25.00 -7.90 -15.77
C ALA A 121 25.36 -8.59 -17.09
N SER A 122 24.79 -8.16 -18.22
CA SER A 122 25.04 -8.75 -19.55
C SER A 122 26.20 -8.10 -20.31
N ALA A 123 26.87 -7.09 -19.73
CA ALA A 123 28.02 -6.42 -20.34
C ALA A 123 29.38 -7.00 -19.87
N ARG A 124 29.39 -7.95 -18.92
CA ARG A 124 30.56 -8.80 -18.64
C ARG A 124 30.44 -10.09 -19.44
N VAL A 125 30.60 -9.96 -20.74
CA VAL A 125 31.22 -11.01 -21.54
C VAL A 125 32.56 -10.40 -21.92
N GLU A 126 33.57 -10.59 -21.07
CA GLU A 126 34.95 -10.24 -21.42
C GLU A 126 35.49 -11.30 -22.41
N PRO A 127 36.31 -10.88 -23.39
CA PRO A 127 36.93 -11.74 -24.39
C PRO A 127 38.03 -12.65 -23.84
#